data_AF-A0A1W6K315-F1
#
_entry.id   AF-A0A1W6K315-F1
#
_cell.length_a   1.000
_cell.length_b   1.000
_cell.length_c   1.000
_cell.angle_alpha   90.00
_cell.angle_beta   90.00
_cell.angle_gamma   90.00
#
_symmetry.space_group_name_H-M   'P 1'
#
loop_
_entity.id
_entity.type
_entity.pdbx_description
1 polymer ?
#
loop_
_entity_poly.entity_id
_entity_poly.type
_entity_poly.pdbx_seq_one_letter_code
_entity_poly.pdbx_strand_id
1 'polypeptide(L)'
;MHPARRLYLKKPFKPEIKPLAESSSTSEIKSSTLYSKSGLTLKYQYIGGSEGQVNWIMENNNDKKIDVILIRGAMLNINGESISVPKYVFGDAYAEVYYANHLSTFIQSVNDIPLYSLAILKNNDNKQIGFVFSIPPKSSISVPEYGFVGLVSLQGELYSASAGTLNLYTVFYDYTEIQDYENESGTTVSAPPDPYTVYSIYFDVEQLGDPIIPRYIISMSNDILIKILSMMNS
;
A
#
# COMPACT_ATOMS: atom_id res chain seq x y z
N MET A 1 17.90 -14.67 2.38
CA MET A 1 17.62 -13.25 2.07
C MET A 1 16.74 -13.23 0.83
N HIS A 2 15.48 -12.79 0.94
CA HIS A 2 14.50 -12.89 -0.15
C HIS A 2 14.66 -11.70 -1.10
N PRO A 3 15.06 -11.87 -2.38
CA PRO A 3 15.50 -10.75 -3.23
C PRO A 3 14.39 -9.82 -3.79
N ALA A 4 13.21 -9.81 -3.17
CA ALA A 4 11.95 -9.36 -3.76
C ALA A 4 11.39 -8.05 -3.17
N ARG A 5 12.20 -7.32 -2.42
CA ARG A 5 11.72 -6.39 -1.39
C ARG A 5 12.30 -4.96 -1.55
N ARG A 6 12.86 -4.62 -2.72
CA ARG A 6 13.56 -3.33 -2.94
C ARG A 6 12.64 -2.11 -3.08
N LEU A 7 11.96 -1.66 -2.02
CA LEU A 7 11.24 -0.38 -2.07
C LEU A 7 12.16 0.79 -1.76
N TYR A 8 12.40 1.65 -2.75
CA TYR A 8 13.11 2.92 -2.59
C TYR A 8 12.20 4.10 -2.93
N LEU A 9 11.68 4.82 -1.93
CA LEU A 9 11.18 6.18 -2.17
C LEU A 9 12.37 7.16 -2.17
N LYS A 10 13.29 7.03 -3.13
CA LYS A 10 14.51 7.85 -3.19
C LYS A 10 14.30 9.28 -3.69
N LYS A 11 13.13 9.60 -4.25
CA LYS A 11 12.82 10.95 -4.75
C LYS A 11 11.38 11.33 -4.44
N PRO A 12 11.10 12.59 -4.11
CA PRO A 12 9.75 13.11 -4.09
C PRO A 12 9.21 13.09 -5.52
N PHE A 13 8.53 12.00 -5.89
CA PHE A 13 7.72 11.98 -7.10
C PHE A 13 6.41 12.67 -6.76
N LYS A 14 6.02 13.66 -7.57
CA LYS A 14 4.73 14.32 -7.43
C LYS A 14 3.71 13.43 -8.15
N PRO A 15 2.89 12.66 -7.43
CA PRO A 15 1.92 11.81 -8.09
C PRO A 15 0.95 12.66 -8.92
N GLU A 16 0.47 12.08 -10.01
CA GLU A 16 -0.36 12.78 -10.97
C GLU A 16 -1.73 12.10 -11.06
N ILE A 17 -2.77 12.88 -10.80
CA ILE A 17 -4.17 12.49 -11.05
C ILE A 17 -4.52 13.07 -12.42
N LYS A 18 -4.96 12.21 -13.34
CA LYS A 18 -5.32 12.63 -14.71
C LYS A 18 -6.77 12.28 -15.01
N PRO A 19 -7.53 13.17 -15.67
CA PRO A 19 -8.75 12.76 -16.36
C PRO A 19 -8.44 11.66 -17.37
N LEU A 20 -9.31 10.66 -17.49
CA LEU A 20 -9.09 9.58 -18.49
C LEU A 20 -9.08 10.10 -19.93
N ALA A 21 -9.76 11.21 -20.21
CA ALA A 21 -9.73 11.88 -21.51
C ALA A 21 -8.36 12.49 -21.86
N GLU A 22 -7.51 12.76 -20.86
CA GLU A 22 -6.18 13.38 -21.03
C GLU A 22 -5.04 12.35 -20.92
N SER A 23 -5.32 11.13 -20.42
CA SER A 23 -4.30 10.08 -20.31
C SER A 23 -3.85 9.51 -21.67
N SER A 24 -4.45 9.95 -22.78
CA SER A 24 -4.15 9.47 -24.14
C SER A 24 -3.18 10.34 -24.96
N SER A 25 -2.63 11.45 -24.43
CA SER A 25 -1.95 12.45 -25.28
C SER A 25 -0.49 12.81 -24.97
N THR A 26 0.28 12.00 -24.22
CA THR A 26 1.72 12.26 -24.05
C THR A 26 2.57 11.01 -24.28
N SER A 27 3.32 11.00 -25.39
CA SER A 27 4.44 10.10 -25.75
C SER A 27 4.34 8.66 -25.23
N GLU A 28 3.84 7.77 -26.09
CA GLU A 28 3.59 6.35 -25.87
C GLU A 28 4.77 5.61 -25.21
N ILE A 29 4.72 5.48 -23.89
CA ILE A 29 5.31 4.32 -23.25
C ILE A 29 4.16 3.34 -23.06
N LYS A 30 4.22 2.21 -23.76
CA LYS A 30 3.17 1.19 -23.78
C LYS A 30 2.91 0.69 -22.35
N SER A 31 1.74 1.00 -21.81
CA SER A 31 1.22 0.41 -20.59
C SER A 31 0.50 -0.91 -20.91
N SER A 32 0.68 -1.92 -20.07
CA SER A 32 0.00 -3.21 -20.20
C SER A 32 -1.11 -3.33 -19.15
N THR A 33 -2.28 -3.81 -19.55
CA THR A 33 -3.41 -4.06 -18.63
C THR A 33 -3.20 -5.38 -17.90
N LEU A 34 -3.35 -5.36 -16.58
CA LEU A 34 -3.27 -6.56 -15.72
C LEU A 34 -4.63 -7.03 -15.23
N TYR A 35 -5.55 -6.08 -15.00
CA TYR A 35 -6.83 -6.36 -14.38
C TYR A 35 -7.90 -5.39 -14.88
N SER A 36 -9.11 -5.90 -15.06
CA SER A 36 -10.30 -5.07 -15.28
C SER A 36 -11.54 -5.77 -14.73
N LYS A 37 -12.25 -5.13 -13.80
CA LYS A 37 -13.49 -5.62 -13.18
C LYS A 37 -14.27 -4.44 -12.60
N SER A 38 -15.59 -4.46 -12.71
CA SER A 38 -16.48 -3.47 -12.06
C SER A 38 -16.11 -2.00 -12.30
N GLY A 39 -15.67 -1.68 -13.52
CA GLY A 39 -15.24 -0.32 -13.90
C GLY A 39 -13.87 0.10 -13.35
N LEU A 40 -13.19 -0.72 -12.55
CA LEU A 40 -11.80 -0.52 -12.17
C LEU A 40 -10.88 -1.18 -13.19
N THR A 41 -9.75 -0.54 -13.49
CA THR A 41 -8.72 -1.11 -14.37
C THR A 41 -7.33 -0.85 -13.79
N LEU A 42 -6.50 -1.88 -13.76
CA LEU A 42 -5.10 -1.78 -13.39
C LEU A 42 -4.25 -1.96 -14.64
N LYS A 43 -3.38 -0.98 -14.88
CA LYS A 43 -2.30 -1.07 -15.86
C LYS A 43 -0.97 -0.91 -15.14
N TYR A 44 0.08 -1.32 -15.81
CA TYR A 44 1.44 -1.01 -15.39
C TYR A 44 2.28 -0.53 -16.56
N GLN A 45 3.35 0.17 -16.20
CA GLN A 45 4.40 0.58 -17.10
C GLN A 45 5.73 0.26 -16.42
N TYR A 46 6.52 -0.63 -17.02
CA TYR A 46 7.86 -0.91 -16.52
C TYR A 46 8.84 0.10 -17.12
N ILE A 47 9.36 0.97 -16.26
CA ILE A 47 10.40 1.96 -16.61
C ILE A 47 11.79 1.32 -16.53
N GLY A 48 11.98 0.34 -15.63
CA GLY A 48 13.25 -0.34 -15.45
C GLY A 48 14.29 0.51 -14.71
N GLY A 49 15.53 0.51 -15.19
CA GLY A 49 16.67 1.16 -14.54
C GLY A 49 17.30 0.31 -13.43
N SER A 50 18.31 0.87 -12.74
CA SER A 50 19.07 0.18 -11.67
C SER A 50 18.22 -0.21 -10.47
N GLU A 51 17.05 0.41 -10.32
CA GLU A 51 16.11 0.20 -9.22
C GLU A 51 14.85 -0.56 -9.67
N GLY A 52 14.69 -0.82 -10.99
CA GLY A 52 13.55 -1.57 -11.51
C GLY A 52 12.20 -0.91 -11.22
N GLN A 53 11.99 0.31 -11.71
CA GLN A 53 10.77 1.07 -11.46
C GLN A 53 9.58 0.52 -12.28
N VAL A 54 8.45 0.36 -11.61
CA VAL A 54 7.12 0.11 -12.17
C VAL A 54 6.22 1.29 -11.82
N ASN A 55 5.49 1.85 -12.79
CA ASN A 55 4.38 2.75 -12.51
C ASN A 55 3.08 1.96 -12.56
N TRP A 56 2.36 1.91 -11.44
CA TRP A 56 1.02 1.34 -11.36
C TRP A 56 0.00 2.41 -11.71
N ILE A 57 -0.79 2.15 -12.74
CA ILE A 57 -1.81 3.07 -13.23
C ILE A 57 -3.17 2.47 -12.87
N MET A 58 -3.85 3.12 -11.93
CA MET A 58 -5.15 2.68 -11.44
C MET A 58 -6.23 3.60 -12.02
N GLU A 59 -7.19 3.02 -12.72
CA GLU A 59 -8.24 3.74 -13.42
C GLU A 59 -9.60 3.45 -12.80
N ASN A 60 -10.37 4.50 -12.58
CA ASN A 60 -11.75 4.43 -12.17
C ASN A 60 -12.65 4.91 -13.31
N ASN A 61 -13.25 3.96 -14.04
CA ASN A 61 -14.18 4.24 -15.13
C ASN A 61 -15.62 4.47 -14.63
N ASN A 62 -15.86 4.49 -13.33
CA ASN A 62 -17.18 4.74 -12.75
C ASN A 62 -17.44 6.25 -12.59
N ASP A 63 -18.70 6.60 -12.33
CA ASP A 63 -19.17 7.97 -12.13
C ASP A 63 -19.04 8.46 -10.67
N LYS A 64 -18.47 7.63 -9.78
CA LYS A 64 -18.28 7.94 -8.36
C LYS A 64 -16.83 7.72 -7.97
N LYS A 65 -16.37 8.45 -6.94
CA LYS A 65 -15.09 8.20 -6.27
C LYS A 65 -15.09 6.78 -5.73
N ILE A 66 -13.98 6.06 -5.91
CA ILE A 66 -13.79 4.71 -5.35
C ILE A 66 -12.45 4.69 -4.63
N ASP A 67 -12.49 4.24 -3.38
CA ASP A 67 -11.28 3.91 -2.62
C ASP A 67 -10.89 2.47 -2.96
N VAL A 68 -9.61 2.21 -3.22
CA VAL A 68 -9.11 0.89 -3.61
C VAL A 68 -7.85 0.51 -2.87
N ILE A 69 -7.60 -0.79 -2.77
CA ILE A 69 -6.29 -1.34 -2.48
C ILE A 69 -5.70 -2.00 -3.73
N LEU A 70 -4.38 -2.00 -3.82
CA LEU A 70 -3.64 -2.74 -4.83
C LEU A 70 -3.05 -4.01 -4.20
N ILE A 71 -3.45 -5.18 -4.68
CA ILE A 71 -2.78 -6.44 -4.36
C ILE A 71 -1.89 -6.80 -5.55
N ARG A 72 -0.58 -6.94 -5.32
CA ARG A 72 0.39 -7.12 -6.41
C ARG A 72 1.50 -8.11 -6.05
N GLY A 73 1.99 -8.79 -7.07
CA GLY A 73 3.09 -9.76 -7.01
C GLY A 73 3.90 -9.74 -8.31
N ALA A 74 4.98 -10.51 -8.35
CA ALA A 74 5.91 -10.51 -9.47
C ALA A 74 6.69 -11.81 -9.58
N MET A 75 7.23 -12.09 -10.76
CA MET A 75 8.33 -13.02 -10.94
C MET A 75 9.58 -12.21 -11.31
N LEU A 76 10.68 -12.43 -10.60
CA LEU A 76 11.96 -11.77 -10.83
C LEU A 76 13.02 -12.81 -11.20
N ASN A 77 13.95 -12.43 -12.07
CA ASN A 77 15.18 -13.19 -12.34
C ASN A 77 16.36 -12.45 -11.71
N ILE A 78 16.87 -12.99 -10.60
CA ILE A 78 18.01 -12.43 -9.88
C ILE A 78 19.14 -13.45 -9.93
N ASN A 79 20.29 -13.07 -10.48
CA ASN A 79 21.46 -13.94 -10.62
C ASN A 79 21.19 -15.27 -11.34
N GLY A 80 20.23 -15.31 -12.26
CA GLY A 80 19.84 -16.52 -12.99
C GLY A 80 18.80 -17.39 -12.28
N GLU A 81 18.39 -17.02 -11.06
CA GLU A 81 17.35 -17.70 -10.30
C GLU A 81 16.00 -16.99 -10.43
N SER A 82 14.96 -17.78 -10.67
CA SER A 82 13.58 -17.30 -10.75
C SER A 82 12.97 -17.22 -9.35
N ILE A 83 12.63 -16.03 -8.91
CA ILE A 83 12.10 -15.73 -7.58
C ILE A 83 10.67 -15.26 -7.71
N SER A 84 9.76 -15.94 -7.00
CA SER A 84 8.36 -15.54 -6.90
C SER A 84 8.18 -14.55 -5.77
N VAL A 85 7.57 -13.42 -6.08
CA VAL A 85 7.06 -12.46 -5.10
C VAL A 85 5.57 -12.74 -4.91
N PRO A 86 5.13 -13.15 -3.71
CA PRO A 86 3.72 -13.41 -3.44
C PRO A 86 2.83 -12.19 -3.73
N LYS A 87 1.52 -12.42 -3.86
CA LYS A 87 0.56 -11.34 -4.06
C LYS A 87 0.23 -10.73 -2.70
N TYR A 88 0.73 -9.53 -2.42
CA TYR A 88 0.45 -8.84 -1.17
C TYR A 88 -0.07 -7.42 -1.39
N VAL A 89 -0.63 -6.84 -0.33
CA VAL A 89 -1.16 -5.48 -0.37
C VAL A 89 -0.01 -4.47 -0.50
N PHE A 90 -0.10 -3.57 -1.47
CA PHE A 90 0.88 -2.50 -1.61
C PHE A 90 0.88 -1.62 -0.35
N GLY A 91 2.04 -1.47 0.29
CA GLY A 91 2.21 -0.77 1.56
C GLY A 91 2.38 -1.70 2.77
N ASP A 92 2.08 -3.00 2.65
CA ASP A 92 2.21 -3.97 3.76
C ASP A 92 3.65 -4.30 4.13
N ALA A 93 4.55 -4.42 3.13
CA ALA A 93 5.89 -4.93 3.37
C ALA A 93 6.78 -4.02 4.25
N TYR A 94 6.48 -2.71 4.30
CA TYR A 94 7.30 -1.71 4.99
C TYR A 94 6.47 -0.65 5.73
N ALA A 95 5.29 -1.03 6.23
CA ALA A 95 4.33 -0.08 6.79
C ALA A 95 4.90 0.72 7.97
N GLU A 96 5.63 0.07 8.86
CA GLU A 96 6.23 0.70 10.04
C GLU A 96 7.37 1.63 9.65
N VAL A 97 8.18 1.27 8.65
CA VAL A 97 9.20 2.17 8.09
C VAL A 97 8.54 3.42 7.50
N TYR A 98 7.47 3.27 6.71
CA TYR A 98 6.78 4.41 6.10
C TYR A 98 6.19 5.34 7.17
N TYR A 99 5.61 4.77 8.21
CA TYR A 99 4.98 5.52 9.29
C TYR A 99 6.02 6.27 10.15
N ALA A 100 7.04 5.57 10.67
CA ALA A 100 8.01 6.15 11.60
C ALA A 100 8.93 7.19 10.96
N ASN A 101 9.11 7.14 9.64
CA ASN A 101 9.93 8.09 8.89
C ASN A 101 9.10 9.18 8.19
N HIS A 102 7.81 9.32 8.55
CA HIS A 102 6.88 10.34 8.02
C HIS A 102 6.70 10.30 6.50
N LEU A 103 6.92 9.13 5.89
CA LEU A 103 6.65 8.90 4.47
C LEU A 103 5.16 8.59 4.24
N SER A 104 4.47 8.13 5.28
CA SER A 104 3.04 7.89 5.28
C SER A 104 2.41 8.27 6.63
N THR A 105 1.09 8.49 6.60
CA THR A 105 0.25 8.66 7.78
C THR A 105 -0.95 7.73 7.68
N PHE A 106 -1.46 7.31 8.84
CA PHE A 106 -2.70 6.55 8.89
C PHE A 106 -3.90 7.45 8.56
N ILE A 107 -4.81 6.95 7.72
CA ILE A 107 -6.02 7.68 7.32
C ILE A 107 -6.89 7.92 8.55
N GLN A 108 -7.20 9.19 8.84
CA GLN A 108 -8.13 9.58 9.91
C GLN A 108 -9.39 10.27 9.38
N SER A 109 -9.46 10.54 8.07
CA SER A 109 -10.61 11.16 7.39
C SER A 109 -10.71 10.66 5.96
N VAL A 110 -11.93 10.43 5.47
CA VAL A 110 -12.21 9.97 4.09
C VAL A 110 -12.36 11.12 3.09
N ASN A 111 -12.37 12.36 3.56
CA ASN A 111 -12.61 13.54 2.71
C ASN A 111 -11.41 13.85 1.81
N ASP A 112 -10.20 13.60 2.30
CA ASP A 112 -8.96 13.77 1.58
C ASP A 112 -8.00 12.66 2.03
N ILE A 113 -7.75 11.70 1.14
CA ILE A 113 -6.83 10.59 1.37
C ILE A 113 -5.60 10.87 0.51
N PRO A 114 -4.50 11.36 1.10
CA PRO A 114 -3.24 11.50 0.39
C PRO A 114 -2.80 10.18 -0.23
N LEU A 115 -2.07 10.27 -1.33
CA LEU A 115 -1.47 9.09 -1.92
C LEU A 115 -0.44 8.50 -0.97
N TYR A 116 -0.38 7.17 -0.94
CA TYR A 116 0.43 6.40 0.01
C TYR A 116 0.00 6.56 1.47
N SER A 117 -1.25 6.91 1.77
CA SER A 117 -1.77 6.84 3.15
C SER A 117 -2.04 5.40 3.58
N LEU A 118 -1.58 5.04 4.77
CA LEU A 118 -1.79 3.73 5.38
C LEU A 118 -3.18 3.63 6.01
N ALA A 119 -3.75 2.44 6.05
CA ALA A 119 -4.95 2.15 6.83
C ALA A 119 -4.96 0.72 7.35
N ILE A 120 -5.81 0.46 8.33
CA ILE A 120 -6.15 -0.91 8.73
C ILE A 120 -7.14 -1.49 7.72
N LEU A 121 -6.71 -2.51 6.98
CA LEU A 121 -7.55 -3.25 6.05
C LEU A 121 -8.19 -4.42 6.76
N LYS A 122 -9.47 -4.67 6.51
CA LYS A 122 -10.22 -5.77 7.10
C LYS A 122 -10.84 -6.66 6.04
N ASN A 123 -10.71 -7.96 6.26
CA ASN A 123 -11.52 -8.97 5.59
C ASN A 123 -11.99 -9.96 6.65
N ASN A 124 -13.26 -9.86 7.03
CA ASN A 124 -13.81 -10.56 8.19
C ASN A 124 -12.96 -10.26 9.45
N ASP A 125 -12.45 -11.28 10.13
CA ASP A 125 -11.63 -11.12 11.34
C ASP A 125 -10.16 -10.73 11.04
N ASN A 126 -9.70 -10.96 9.80
CA ASN A 126 -8.33 -10.72 9.40
C ASN A 126 -8.06 -9.23 9.21
N LYS A 127 -6.88 -8.80 9.64
CA LYS A 127 -6.43 -7.40 9.56
C LYS A 127 -5.04 -7.34 8.95
N GLN A 128 -4.82 -6.37 8.08
CA GLN A 128 -3.50 -6.02 7.53
C GLN A 128 -3.34 -4.51 7.51
N ILE A 129 -2.12 -4.04 7.29
CA ILE A 129 -1.85 -2.62 7.05
C ILE A 129 -1.45 -2.48 5.58
N GLY A 130 -1.97 -1.46 4.91
CA GLY A 130 -1.59 -1.20 3.53
C GLY A 130 -2.06 0.16 3.06
N PHE A 131 -1.64 0.52 1.85
CA PHE A 131 -2.06 1.76 1.23
C PHE A 131 -3.50 1.66 0.72
N VAL A 132 -4.26 2.72 0.95
CA VAL A 132 -5.56 2.94 0.31
C VAL A 132 -5.43 4.12 -0.64
N PHE A 133 -5.94 3.95 -1.86
CA PHE A 133 -5.89 4.96 -2.90
C PHE A 133 -7.31 5.43 -3.21
N SER A 134 -7.56 6.73 -3.10
CA SER A 134 -8.84 7.33 -3.48
C SER A 134 -8.78 7.79 -4.94
N ILE A 135 -9.57 7.17 -5.82
CA ILE A 135 -9.57 7.47 -7.26
C ILE A 135 -10.85 8.24 -7.62
N PRO A 136 -10.76 9.51 -8.06
CA PRO A 136 -11.91 10.27 -8.51
C PRO A 136 -12.69 9.60 -9.67
N PRO A 137 -13.97 9.98 -9.88
CA PRO A 137 -14.73 9.52 -11.03
C PRO A 137 -14.00 9.78 -12.35
N LYS A 138 -14.06 8.83 -13.29
CA LYS A 138 -13.52 8.97 -14.66
C LYS A 138 -12.07 9.46 -14.71
N SER A 139 -11.26 9.03 -13.75
CA SER A 139 -9.86 9.46 -13.62
C SER A 139 -8.92 8.26 -13.49
N SER A 140 -7.63 8.55 -13.63
CA SER A 140 -6.57 7.64 -13.28
C SER A 140 -5.59 8.29 -12.30
N ILE A 141 -4.95 7.44 -11.51
CA ILE A 141 -3.77 7.81 -10.72
C ILE A 141 -2.61 6.93 -11.14
N SER A 142 -1.40 7.50 -11.15
CA SER A 142 -0.16 6.78 -11.41
C SER A 142 0.74 6.82 -10.19
N VAL A 143 1.05 5.66 -9.62
CA VAL A 143 1.91 5.53 -8.44
C VAL A 143 3.17 4.74 -8.78
N PRO A 144 4.37 5.36 -8.67
CA PRO A 144 5.61 4.62 -8.87
C PRO A 144 5.87 3.65 -7.71
N GLU A 145 6.53 2.56 -8.07
CA GLU A 145 7.09 1.58 -7.14
C GLU A 145 8.44 1.12 -7.68
N TYR A 146 9.38 0.89 -6.78
CA TYR A 146 10.73 0.45 -7.10
C TYR A 146 10.93 -0.98 -6.58
N GLY A 147 11.96 -1.64 -7.10
CA GLY A 147 12.42 -2.94 -6.63
C GLY A 147 12.21 -4.11 -7.55
N PHE A 148 11.74 -3.85 -8.77
CA PHE A 148 11.48 -4.87 -9.78
C PHE A 148 12.70 -5.03 -10.72
N VAL A 149 13.90 -5.10 -10.16
CA VAL A 149 15.10 -5.42 -10.95
C VAL A 149 14.98 -6.86 -11.43
N GLY A 150 15.30 -7.11 -12.71
CA GLY A 150 15.16 -8.45 -13.29
C GLY A 150 13.70 -8.89 -13.47
N LEU A 151 12.76 -7.95 -13.62
CA LEU A 151 11.34 -8.26 -13.79
C LEU A 151 11.10 -9.21 -14.98
N VAL A 152 10.44 -10.33 -14.72
CA VAL A 152 9.98 -11.29 -15.73
C VAL A 152 8.49 -11.09 -16.01
N SER A 153 7.68 -11.03 -14.96
CA SER A 153 6.23 -10.78 -15.08
C SER A 153 5.66 -10.14 -13.82
N LEU A 154 4.54 -9.44 -14.00
CA LEU A 154 3.76 -8.86 -12.90
C LEU A 154 2.39 -9.52 -12.83
N GLN A 155 1.85 -9.52 -11.61
CA GLN A 155 0.46 -9.84 -11.34
C GLN A 155 -0.08 -8.72 -10.44
N GLY A 156 -1.31 -8.29 -10.67
CA GLY A 156 -1.90 -7.23 -9.87
C GLY A 156 -3.39 -7.13 -10.07
N GLU A 157 -4.09 -6.79 -8.99
CA GLU A 157 -5.54 -6.68 -8.95
C GLU A 157 -5.94 -5.48 -8.08
N LEU A 158 -7.05 -4.84 -8.44
CA LEU A 158 -7.63 -3.76 -7.64
C LEU A 158 -8.90 -4.25 -6.96
N TYR A 159 -8.98 -4.00 -5.66
CA TYR A 159 -10.16 -4.29 -4.85
C TYR A 159 -10.72 -2.99 -4.30
N SER A 160 -12.03 -2.78 -4.47
CA SER A 160 -12.73 -1.69 -3.81
C SER A 160 -12.62 -1.84 -2.30
N ALA A 161 -12.42 -0.72 -1.63
CA ALA A 161 -12.26 -0.60 -0.19
C ALA A 161 -13.39 0.28 0.35
N SER A 162 -14.13 -0.22 1.33
CA SER A 162 -15.24 0.51 1.95
C SER A 162 -14.81 1.05 3.30
N ALA A 163 -14.82 2.37 3.46
CA ALA A 163 -14.43 3.00 4.71
C ALA A 163 -15.41 2.64 5.85
N GLY A 164 -14.83 2.24 6.97
CA GLY A 164 -15.53 2.07 8.24
C GLY A 164 -15.44 3.31 9.11
N THR A 165 -15.38 3.09 10.42
CA THR A 165 -15.24 4.17 11.41
C THR A 165 -13.80 4.33 11.88
N LEU A 166 -13.46 5.55 12.30
CA LEU A 166 -12.22 5.83 13.03
C LEU A 166 -12.18 4.97 14.30
N ASN A 167 -11.03 4.33 14.56
CA ASN A 167 -10.79 3.60 15.80
C ASN A 167 -9.31 3.69 16.21
N LEU A 168 -9.02 3.42 17.48
CA LEU A 168 -7.68 3.25 18.01
C LEU A 168 -7.25 1.78 17.87
N TYR A 169 -6.09 1.57 17.28
CA TYR A 169 -5.50 0.24 17.09
C TYR A 169 -4.18 0.15 17.83
N THR A 170 -3.93 -1.01 18.45
CA THR A 170 -2.61 -1.43 18.92
C THR A 170 -2.03 -2.40 17.90
N VAL A 171 -0.82 -2.13 17.43
CA VAL A 171 -0.12 -2.94 16.43
C VAL A 171 1.12 -3.54 17.07
N PHE A 172 1.19 -4.87 17.05
CA PHE A 172 2.40 -5.63 17.30
C PHE A 172 2.94 -6.08 15.95
N TYR A 173 4.25 -5.95 15.72
CA TYR A 173 4.84 -6.22 14.42
C TYR A 173 6.19 -6.91 14.53
N ASP A 174 6.57 -7.66 13.50
CA ASP A 174 7.88 -8.28 13.43
C ASP A 174 8.95 -7.25 12.98
N TYR A 175 9.91 -6.97 13.85
CA TYR A 175 11.00 -6.01 13.60
C TYR A 175 11.93 -6.42 12.44
N THR A 176 11.86 -7.65 11.94
CA THR A 176 12.64 -8.10 10.77
C THR A 176 12.38 -7.23 9.53
N GLU A 177 11.20 -6.62 9.40
CA GLU A 177 10.91 -5.60 8.37
C GLU A 177 11.98 -4.51 8.30
N ILE A 178 12.35 -3.97 9.46
CA ILE A 178 13.26 -2.84 9.58
C ILE A 178 14.65 -3.26 9.13
N GLN A 179 15.12 -4.41 9.62
CA GLN A 179 16.42 -4.97 9.25
C GLN A 179 16.49 -5.27 7.75
N ASP A 180 15.43 -5.83 7.18
CA ASP A 180 15.35 -6.10 5.75
C ASP A 180 15.38 -4.80 4.95
N TYR A 181 14.64 -3.77 5.36
CA TYR A 181 14.68 -2.47 4.69
C TYR A 181 16.07 -1.84 4.73
N GLU A 182 16.75 -1.84 5.87
CA GLU A 182 18.09 -1.26 6.01
C GLU A 182 19.12 -2.01 5.19
N ASN A 183 19.07 -3.35 5.21
CA ASN A 183 19.95 -4.19 4.42
C ASN A 183 19.75 -3.98 2.91
N GLU A 184 18.50 -3.81 2.48
CA GLU A 184 18.17 -3.62 1.07
C GLU A 184 18.40 -2.20 0.59
N SER A 185 18.17 -1.21 1.44
CA SER A 185 18.30 0.21 1.10
C SER A 185 19.70 0.77 1.32
N GLY A 186 20.51 0.12 2.15
CA GLY A 186 21.80 0.63 2.62
C GLY A 186 21.65 1.89 3.49
N THR A 187 20.45 2.18 4.00
CA THR A 187 20.14 3.38 4.78
C THR A 187 19.50 2.97 6.10
N THR A 188 19.99 3.52 7.21
CA THR A 188 19.37 3.36 8.53
C THR A 188 18.05 4.11 8.61
N VAL A 189 17.03 3.49 9.20
CA VAL A 189 15.68 4.08 9.31
C VAL A 189 15.18 4.05 10.75
N SER A 190 14.16 4.89 11.02
CA SER A 190 13.43 4.84 12.29
C SER A 190 12.35 3.76 12.25
N ALA A 191 11.98 3.27 13.43
CA ALA A 191 10.88 2.33 13.64
C ALA A 191 10.01 2.79 14.82
N PRO A 192 8.69 2.53 14.80
CA PRO A 192 7.85 2.80 15.96
C PRO A 192 8.17 1.81 17.10
N PRO A 193 7.82 2.12 18.37
CA PRO A 193 7.92 1.12 19.44
C PRO A 193 7.06 -0.11 19.14
N ASP A 194 7.41 -1.27 19.70
CA ASP A 194 6.61 -2.48 19.61
C ASP A 194 6.06 -2.88 21.01
N PRO A 195 4.74 -2.87 21.24
CA PRO A 195 3.70 -2.39 20.31
C PRO A 195 3.64 -0.86 20.20
N TYR A 196 3.00 -0.37 19.13
CA TYR A 196 2.58 1.03 19.01
C TYR A 196 1.07 1.16 18.87
N THR A 197 0.56 2.38 19.05
CA THR A 197 -0.88 2.68 18.86
C THR A 197 -1.10 3.76 17.80
N VAL A 198 -2.17 3.61 17.02
CA VAL A 198 -2.56 4.56 15.96
C VAL A 198 -4.07 4.73 15.86
N TYR A 199 -4.49 5.95 15.60
CA TYR A 199 -5.85 6.22 15.11
C TYR A 199 -5.91 6.00 13.61
N SER A 200 -6.86 5.18 13.16
CA SER A 200 -7.09 4.93 11.74
C SER A 200 -8.56 4.63 11.45
N ILE A 201 -9.06 5.14 10.32
CA ILE A 201 -10.26 4.61 9.68
C ILE A 201 -9.86 3.27 9.08
N TYR A 202 -10.61 2.22 9.41
CA TYR A 202 -10.42 0.93 8.75
C TYR A 202 -11.15 0.88 7.42
N PHE A 203 -10.72 0.00 6.53
CA PHE A 203 -11.39 -0.25 5.25
C PHE A 203 -11.70 -1.74 5.11
N ASP A 204 -12.98 -2.05 4.87
CA ASP A 204 -13.42 -3.40 4.51
C ASP A 204 -13.09 -3.67 3.04
N VAL A 205 -12.46 -4.81 2.77
CA VAL A 205 -12.05 -5.25 1.43
C VAL A 205 -12.50 -6.70 1.18
N GLU A 206 -12.82 -7.03 -0.06
CA GLU A 206 -13.25 -8.39 -0.46
C GLU A 206 -12.12 -9.43 -0.30
N GLN A 207 -10.88 -8.99 -0.45
CA GLN A 207 -9.70 -9.84 -0.36
C GLN A 207 -8.52 -9.11 0.27
N LEU A 208 -7.74 -9.85 1.06
CA LEU A 208 -6.40 -9.46 1.50
C LEU A 208 -5.36 -10.26 0.71
N GLY A 209 -4.16 -9.70 0.62
CA GLY A 209 -3.01 -10.42 0.04
C GLY A 209 -2.32 -11.29 1.08
N ASP A 210 -1.23 -11.94 0.67
CA ASP A 210 -0.32 -12.64 1.59
C ASP A 210 0.30 -11.63 2.57
N PRO A 211 0.25 -11.86 3.90
CA PRO A 211 0.90 -10.99 4.87
C PRO A 211 2.41 -11.17 4.77
N ILE A 212 3.13 -10.15 4.30
CA ILE A 212 4.58 -10.23 4.11
C ILE A 212 5.32 -10.08 5.43
N ILE A 213 4.78 -9.20 6.27
CA ILE A 213 5.26 -8.97 7.63
C ILE A 213 4.14 -9.39 8.58
N PRO A 214 4.37 -10.38 9.45
CA PRO A 214 3.40 -10.75 10.47
C PRO A 214 3.08 -9.55 11.37
N ARG A 215 1.79 -9.23 11.47
CA ARG A 215 1.28 -8.23 12.39
C ARG A 215 0.13 -8.80 13.20
N TYR A 216 0.08 -8.44 14.47
CA TYR A 216 -1.08 -8.66 15.31
C TYR A 216 -1.73 -7.31 15.63
N ILE A 217 -2.94 -7.11 15.12
CA ILE A 217 -3.63 -5.81 15.16
C ILE A 217 -4.89 -5.95 16.01
N ILE A 218 -4.92 -5.21 17.12
CA ILE A 218 -6.03 -5.20 18.06
C ILE A 218 -6.76 -3.87 17.92
N SER A 219 -8.05 -3.90 17.62
CA SER A 219 -8.91 -2.73 17.77
C SER A 219 -9.28 -2.56 19.24
N MET A 220 -9.02 -1.39 19.81
CA MET A 220 -9.60 -1.08 21.11
C MET A 220 -11.09 -0.82 20.94
N SER A 221 -11.91 -1.33 21.85
CA SER A 221 -13.31 -0.91 21.91
C SER A 221 -13.40 0.47 22.55
N ASN A 222 -14.34 1.30 22.09
CA ASN A 222 -14.60 2.60 22.70
C ASN A 222 -14.92 2.46 24.20
N ASP A 223 -15.54 1.36 24.63
CA ASP A 223 -15.85 1.09 26.04
C ASP A 223 -14.59 0.93 26.90
N ILE A 224 -13.55 0.27 26.37
CA ILE A 224 -12.26 0.14 27.05
C ILE A 224 -11.55 1.49 27.10
N LEU A 225 -11.59 2.25 26.00
CA LEU A 225 -10.99 3.57 25.94
C LEU A 225 -11.63 4.53 26.96
N ILE A 226 -12.96 4.56 27.02
CA ILE A 226 -13.72 5.36 27.99
C ILE A 226 -13.36 4.97 29.42
N LYS A 227 -13.25 3.66 29.72
CA LYS A 227 -12.82 3.18 31.04
C LYS A 227 -11.41 3.64 31.40
N ILE A 228 -10.44 3.50 30.49
CA ILE A 228 -9.05 3.96 30.73
C ILE A 228 -9.03 5.47 30.99
N LEU A 229 -9.71 6.27 30.16
CA LEU A 229 -9.79 7.72 30.35
C LEU A 229 -10.45 8.10 31.68
N SER A 230 -11.45 7.34 32.13
CA SER A 230 -12.08 7.57 33.44
C SER A 230 -11.14 7.28 34.61
N MET A 231 -10.24 6.30 34.47
CA MET A 231 -9.25 5.94 35.51
C MET A 231 -8.05 6.89 35.56
N MET A 232 -7.74 7.58 34.46
CA MET A 232 -6.64 8.57 34.43
C MET A 232 -7.04 9.93 34.99
N ASN A 233 -8.34 10.22 35.05
CA ASN A 233 -8.89 11.49 35.56
C ASN A 233 -9.42 11.39 36.99
N SER A 234 -9.21 10.25 37.66
CA SER A 234 -9.53 9.97 39.06
C SER A 234 -8.27 9.93 39.92
#